data_AF-A0A7H8KFU4-F1
#
_entry.id   AF-A0A7H8KFU4-F1
#
_cell.length_a   1.000
_cell.length_b   1.000
_cell.length_c   1.000
_cell.angle_alpha   90.00
_cell.angle_beta   90.00
_cell.angle_gamma   90.00
#
_symmetry.space_group_name_H-M   'P 1'
#
loop_
_entity.id
_entity.type
_entity.pdbx_description
1 polymer ?
#
loop_
_entity_poly.entity_id
_entity_poly.type
_entity_poly.pdbx_seq_one_letter_code
_entity_poly.pdbx_strand_id
1 'polypeptide(L)'
;MNTYTLSLPNGRISQQIRDVLGLDAAHTHGLWIVSATARNFAIGTLRQRGFPTMTTAQNGVLQHDGKDVELLRAAGFLDEPMALVMPLTGFVCPVAVVERGGEARRVGVLSWEGIGGPTFTPEEANHG
;
A
#
# COMPACT_ATOMS: atom_id res chain seq x y z
N MET A 1 16.17 0.98 -4.74
CA MET A 1 15.56 0.43 -3.50
C MET A 1 14.79 -0.84 -3.86
N ASN A 2 14.60 -1.75 -2.90
CA ASN A 2 13.76 -2.93 -3.07
C ASN A 2 12.34 -2.61 -2.59
N THR A 3 11.36 -3.31 -3.14
CA THR A 3 9.98 -3.22 -2.65
C THR A 3 9.67 -4.47 -1.82
N TYR A 4 8.97 -4.26 -0.72
CA TYR A 4 8.52 -5.30 0.19
C TYR A 4 7.01 -5.21 0.36
N THR A 5 6.36 -6.35 0.55
CA THR A 5 4.94 -6.40 0.87
C THR A 5 4.66 -7.07 2.20
N LEU A 6 3.61 -6.61 2.89
CA LEU A 6 2.97 -7.31 3.98
C LEU A 6 1.54 -7.66 3.56
N SER A 7 1.29 -8.95 3.32
CA SER A 7 -0.01 -9.49 2.92
C SER A 7 -0.71 -10.20 4.09
N LEU A 8 -1.87 -10.81 3.80
CA LEU A 8 -2.63 -11.61 4.78
C LEU A 8 -1.77 -12.68 5.49
N PRO A 9 -2.11 -13.00 6.75
CA PRO A 9 -3.16 -12.37 7.57
C PRO A 9 -2.71 -11.04 8.20
N ASN A 10 -1.49 -10.61 7.92
CA ASN A 10 -0.83 -9.55 8.66
C ASN A 10 -1.10 -8.15 8.10
N GLY A 11 -1.78 -8.00 6.97
CA GLY A 11 -2.06 -6.70 6.33
C GLY A 11 -3.33 -5.99 6.80
N ARG A 12 -3.68 -6.03 8.10
CA ARG A 12 -4.89 -5.35 8.61
C ARG A 12 -4.85 -3.84 8.36
N ILE A 13 -6.02 -3.26 8.07
CA ILE A 13 -6.18 -1.81 7.87
C ILE A 13 -7.13 -1.21 8.92
N SER A 14 -6.82 0.00 9.38
CA SER A 14 -7.64 0.74 10.34
C SER A 14 -8.95 1.23 9.69
N GLN A 15 -9.89 1.71 10.51
CA GLN A 15 -11.10 2.36 10.00
C GLN A 15 -10.75 3.59 9.17
N GLN A 16 -9.83 4.43 9.65
CA GLN A 16 -9.36 5.61 8.93
C GLN A 16 -8.84 5.28 7.52
N ILE A 17 -8.04 4.22 7.38
CA ILE A 17 -7.53 3.80 6.06
C ILE A 17 -8.67 3.32 5.16
N ARG A 18 -9.65 2.58 5.70
CA ARG A 18 -10.85 2.19 4.94
C ARG A 18 -11.62 3.41 4.44
N ASP A 19 -11.85 4.40 5.31
CA ASP A 19 -12.60 5.61 4.98
C ASP A 19 -11.89 6.39 3.85
N VAL A 20 -10.57 6.55 3.93
CA VAL A 20 -9.75 7.19 2.90
C VAL A 20 -9.82 6.44 1.57
N LEU A 21 -9.83 5.11 1.60
CA LEU A 21 -9.94 4.27 0.41
C LEU A 21 -11.39 4.15 -0.11
N GLY A 22 -12.39 4.66 0.63
CA GLY A 22 -13.81 4.52 0.30
C GLY A 22 -14.33 3.08 0.43
N LEU A 23 -13.78 2.31 1.36
CA LEU A 23 -14.09 0.89 1.57
C LEU A 23 -15.14 0.69 2.66
N ASP A 24 -15.95 -0.36 2.52
CA ASP A 24 -16.88 -0.76 3.57
C ASP A 24 -16.17 -1.38 4.79
N ALA A 25 -16.91 -1.56 5.89
CA ALA A 25 -16.40 -2.11 7.13
C ALA A 25 -15.96 -3.59 7.05
N ALA A 26 -16.41 -4.35 6.04
CA ALA A 26 -16.00 -5.74 5.85
C ALA A 26 -14.56 -5.85 5.30
N HIS A 27 -14.06 -4.81 4.64
CA HIS A 27 -12.69 -4.74 4.12
C HIS A 27 -11.66 -4.48 5.22
N THR A 28 -11.36 -5.53 5.99
CA THR A 28 -10.48 -5.44 7.16
C THR A 28 -8.99 -5.57 6.83
N HIS A 29 -8.62 -5.86 5.59
CA HIS A 29 -7.24 -6.12 5.17
C HIS A 29 -6.89 -5.46 3.84
N GLY A 30 -5.60 -5.18 3.66
CA GLY A 30 -4.99 -4.68 2.45
C GLY A 30 -3.59 -5.26 2.23
N LEU A 31 -3.05 -5.05 1.04
CA LEU A 31 -1.66 -5.28 0.70
C LEU A 31 -0.87 -4.02 1.03
N TRP A 32 0.15 -4.14 1.87
CA TRP A 32 1.02 -3.02 2.24
C TRP A 32 2.32 -3.10 1.47
N ILE A 33 2.60 -2.13 0.61
CA ILE A 33 3.78 -2.08 -0.24
C ILE A 33 4.75 -1.02 0.29
N VAL A 34 6.02 -1.37 0.47
CA VAL A 34 7.03 -0.48 1.05
C VAL A 34 8.32 -0.49 0.25
N SER A 35 8.80 0.69 -0.14
CA SER A 35 10.15 0.85 -0.69
C SER A 35 11.17 0.91 0.44
N ALA A 36 12.19 0.06 0.44
CA ALA A 36 13.25 0.06 1.44
C ALA A 36 14.57 -0.49 0.90
N THR A 37 15.69 -0.15 1.54
CA THR A 37 17.01 -0.70 1.18
C THR A 37 17.18 -2.15 1.60
N ALA A 38 16.53 -2.57 2.69
CA ALA A 38 16.51 -3.94 3.17
C ALA A 38 15.21 -4.25 3.95
N ARG A 39 14.93 -5.54 4.15
CA ARG A 39 13.70 -6.04 4.80
C ARG A 39 13.50 -5.47 6.21
N ASN A 40 14.57 -5.34 6.99
CA ASN A 40 14.52 -4.75 8.34
C ASN A 40 14.12 -3.26 8.31
N PHE A 41 14.57 -2.51 7.29
CA PHE A 41 14.13 -1.13 7.09
C PHE A 41 12.66 -1.07 6.70
N ALA A 42 12.16 -1.96 5.84
CA ALA A 42 10.74 -2.03 5.52
C ALA A 42 9.87 -2.24 6.77
N ILE A 43 10.29 -3.13 7.67
CA ILE A 43 9.62 -3.35 8.97
C ILE A 43 9.64 -2.06 9.82
N GLY A 44 10.77 -1.36 9.87
CA GLY A 44 10.88 -0.07 10.56
C GLY A 44 9.90 0.97 10.00
N THR A 45 9.83 1.08 8.67
CA THR A 45 8.93 1.98 7.93
C THR A 45 7.47 1.68 8.24
N LEU A 46 7.05 0.41 8.22
CA LEU A 46 5.68 -0.01 8.56
C LEU A 46 5.31 0.38 10.00
N ARG A 47 6.21 0.15 10.97
CA ARG A 47 5.98 0.50 12.37
C ARG A 47 5.80 2.00 12.57
N GLN A 48 6.62 2.82 11.91
CA GLN A 48 6.54 4.29 12.02
C GLN A 48 5.24 4.86 11.43
N ARG A 49 4.59 4.12 10.54
CA ARG A 49 3.36 4.52 9.83
C ARG A 49 2.10 3.97 10.49
N GLY A 50 2.18 3.68 11.79
CA GLY A 50 1.01 3.32 12.59
C GLY A 50 0.43 1.95 12.26
N PHE A 51 1.22 1.04 11.65
CA PHE A 51 0.75 -0.31 11.40
C PHE A 51 0.38 -1.00 12.73
N PRO A 52 -0.92 -1.22 13.03
CA PRO A 52 -1.40 -1.31 14.41
C PRO A 52 -1.07 -2.64 15.10
N THR A 53 -0.54 -3.65 14.40
CA THR A 53 -0.47 -5.02 14.94
C THR A 53 0.78 -5.82 14.54
N MET A 54 1.90 -5.19 14.15
CA MET A 54 3.13 -5.96 13.95
C MET A 54 3.68 -6.45 15.31
N THR A 55 3.27 -7.65 15.72
CA THR A 55 4.08 -8.42 16.68
C THR A 55 5.44 -8.61 16.04
N THR A 56 6.50 -8.61 16.84
CA THR A 56 7.91 -8.62 16.40
C THR A 56 8.29 -9.80 15.48
N ALA A 57 7.39 -10.75 15.25
CA ALA A 57 7.56 -11.85 14.31
C ALA A 57 7.60 -11.30 12.87
N GLN A 58 8.77 -11.41 12.25
CA GLN A 58 9.11 -11.01 10.87
C GLN A 58 8.27 -11.73 9.79
N ASN A 59 7.38 -12.65 10.16
CA ASN A 59 6.61 -13.49 9.27
C ASN A 59 5.63 -12.62 8.45
N GLY A 60 5.74 -12.68 7.12
CA GLY A 60 4.81 -12.01 6.21
C GLY A 60 5.35 -10.78 5.49
N VAL A 61 6.53 -10.25 5.85
CA VAL A 61 7.23 -9.26 5.00
C VAL A 61 8.04 -9.98 3.95
N LEU A 62 7.58 -9.95 2.71
CA LEU A 62 8.19 -10.60 1.56
C LEU A 62 8.74 -9.55 0.60
N GLN A 63 9.79 -9.88 -0.16
CA GLN A 63 10.14 -9.06 -1.31
C GLN A 63 8.98 -9.13 -2.30
N HIS A 64 8.57 -7.99 -2.82
CA HIS A 64 7.44 -7.87 -3.74
C HIS A 64 7.91 -7.18 -5.01
N ASP A 65 7.66 -7.84 -6.12
CA ASP A 65 7.80 -7.32 -7.46
C ASP A 65 6.50 -7.55 -8.22
N GLY A 66 6.30 -6.77 -9.28
CA GLY A 66 5.05 -6.83 -10.03
C GLY A 66 4.80 -5.56 -10.82
N LYS A 67 3.91 -5.66 -11.81
CA LYS A 67 3.52 -4.53 -12.65
C LYS A 67 2.83 -3.42 -11.84
N ASP A 68 2.10 -3.77 -10.80
CA ASP A 68 1.55 -2.83 -9.82
C ASP A 68 2.65 -1.99 -9.16
N VAL A 69 3.73 -2.63 -8.72
CA VAL A 69 4.90 -1.96 -8.12
C VAL A 69 5.59 -1.06 -9.15
N GLU A 70 5.76 -1.54 -10.39
CA GLU A 70 6.36 -0.77 -11.48
C GLU A 70 5.56 0.50 -11.79
N LEU A 71 4.23 0.38 -11.87
CA LEU A 71 3.32 1.51 -12.11
C LEU A 71 3.35 2.52 -10.98
N LEU A 72 3.27 2.06 -9.73
CA LEU A 72 3.32 2.94 -8.55
C LEU A 72 4.66 3.66 -8.43
N ARG A 73 5.76 2.99 -8.81
CA ARG A 73 7.09 3.62 -8.89
C ARG A 73 7.17 4.64 -10.01
N ALA A 74 6.69 4.31 -11.21
CA ALA A 74 6.68 5.25 -12.34
C ALA A 74 5.83 6.50 -12.06
N ALA A 75 4.80 6.37 -11.21
CA ALA A 75 3.98 7.48 -10.72
C ALA A 75 4.61 8.27 -9.55
N GLY A 76 5.83 7.93 -9.10
CA GLY A 76 6.56 8.63 -8.03
C GLY A 76 6.18 8.23 -6.60
N PHE A 77 5.34 7.21 -6.42
CA PHE A 77 4.87 6.78 -5.09
C PHE A 77 5.75 5.69 -4.44
N LEU A 78 6.93 5.39 -4.97
CA LEU A 78 7.84 4.38 -4.38
C LEU A 78 9.33 4.79 -4.43
N ASP A 79 9.62 6.05 -4.73
CA ASP A 79 11.00 6.55 -4.87
C ASP A 79 11.71 6.76 -3.52
N GLU A 80 10.95 6.95 -2.45
CA GLU A 80 11.46 7.06 -1.08
C GLU A 80 10.77 6.05 -0.13
N PRO A 81 11.28 5.86 1.11
CA PRO A 81 10.68 4.93 2.06
C PRO A 81 9.28 5.35 2.50
N MET A 82 8.27 4.91 1.75
CA MET A 82 6.85 5.08 2.06
C MET A 82 6.10 3.76 2.10
N ALA A 83 4.96 3.74 2.78
CA ALA A 83 4.04 2.62 2.75
C ALA A 83 2.81 3.00 1.93
N LEU A 84 2.50 2.17 0.94
CA LEU A 84 1.27 2.21 0.19
C LEU A 84 0.37 1.09 0.68
N VAL A 85 -0.92 1.36 0.79
CA VAL A 85 -1.92 0.37 1.15
C VAL A 85 -2.99 0.32 0.07
N MET A 86 -3.33 -0.89 -0.35
CA MET A 86 -4.40 -1.17 -1.30
C MET A 86 -5.28 -2.30 -0.76
N PRO A 87 -6.60 -2.30 -0.99
CA PRO A 87 -7.43 -3.42 -0.57
C PRO A 87 -7.08 -4.68 -1.34
N LEU A 88 -7.28 -5.83 -0.70
CA LEU A 88 -7.14 -7.14 -1.33
C LEU A 88 -8.43 -7.58 -2.04
N THR A 89 -9.08 -6.67 -2.77
CA THR A 89 -10.39 -6.96 -3.38
C THR A 89 -10.52 -6.41 -4.79
N GLY A 90 -11.17 -7.22 -5.64
CA GLY A 90 -11.61 -6.81 -6.98
C GLY A 90 -10.50 -6.64 -8.01
N PHE A 91 -10.94 -6.20 -9.20
CA PHE A 91 -10.05 -5.75 -10.28
C PHE A 91 -9.72 -4.26 -10.17
N VAL A 92 -10.33 -3.55 -9.23
CA VAL A 92 -10.19 -2.10 -9.03
C VAL A 92 -9.84 -1.86 -7.57
N CYS A 93 -8.57 -1.54 -7.33
CA CYS A 93 -7.99 -1.40 -6.01
C CYS A 93 -7.62 0.07 -5.77
N PRO A 94 -8.38 0.82 -4.95
CA PRO A 94 -7.92 2.14 -4.49
C PRO A 94 -6.58 2.02 -3.77
N VAL A 95 -5.72 3.02 -3.91
CA VAL A 95 -4.39 3.04 -3.30
C VAL A 95 -4.27 4.28 -2.43
N ALA A 96 -3.73 4.12 -1.23
CA ALA A 96 -3.40 5.23 -0.34
C ALA A 96 -1.93 5.17 0.06
N VAL A 97 -1.32 6.34 0.19
CA VAL A 97 -0.05 6.52 0.91
C VAL A 97 -0.38 6.64 2.39
N VAL A 98 0.42 5.98 3.22
CA VAL A 98 0.39 6.13 4.67
C VAL A 98 1.65 6.86 5.11
N GLU A 99 1.47 7.97 5.79
CA GLU A 99 2.53 8.82 6.32
C GLU A 99 2.94 8.39 7.73
N ARG A 100 4.06 8.96 8.20
CA ARG A 100 4.52 8.73 9.58
C ARG A 100 3.43 9.18 10.56
N GLY A 101 3.12 8.32 11.54
CA GLY A 101 2.02 8.56 12.47
C GLY A 101 0.69 7.91 12.06
N GLY A 102 0.59 7.32 10.86
CA GLY A 102 -0.57 6.53 10.42
C GLY A 102 -1.65 7.33 9.70
N GLU A 103 -1.41 8.60 9.42
CA GLU A 103 -2.26 9.37 8.52
C GLU A 103 -2.20 8.78 7.11
N ALA A 104 -3.35 8.60 6.47
CA ALA A 104 -3.45 8.05 5.13
C ALA A 104 -4.10 9.04 4.18
N ARG A 105 -3.60 9.08 2.94
CA ARG A 105 -4.16 9.89 1.86
C ARG A 105 -4.28 9.02 0.62
N ARG A 106 -5.46 9.02 0.00
CA ARG A 106 -5.68 8.33 -1.26
C ARG A 106 -4.86 9.00 -2.36
N VAL A 107 -4.26 8.19 -3.22
CA VAL A 107 -3.37 8.65 -4.29
C VAL A 107 -3.79 8.17 -5.67
N GLY A 108 -4.78 7.28 -5.75
CA GLY A 108 -5.30 6.80 -7.01
C GLY A 108 -5.98 5.45 -6.91
N VAL A 109 -6.03 4.78 -8.05
CA VAL A 109 -6.66 3.47 -8.24
C VAL A 109 -5.80 2.63 -9.18
N LEU A 110 -5.51 1.39 -8.77
CA LEU A 110 -4.97 0.35 -9.63
C LEU A 110 -6.11 -0.47 -10.22
N SER A 111 -6.16 -0.61 -11.54
CA SER A 111 -7.20 -1.36 -12.25
C SER A 111 -6.61 -2.45 -13.13
N TRP A 112 -7.11 -3.68 -13.02
CA TRP A 112 -6.76 -4.84 -13.86
C TRP A 112 -7.88 -5.11 -14.86
N GLU A 113 -7.96 -4.29 -15.90
CA GLU A 113 -8.95 -4.46 -16.96
C GLU A 113 -8.31 -5.05 -18.24
N GLY A 114 -8.76 -6.24 -18.62
CA GLY A 114 -8.51 -6.82 -19.95
C GLY A 114 -7.08 -7.29 -20.25
N ILE A 115 -6.76 -7.38 -21.55
CA ILE A 115 -5.54 -7.99 -22.11
C ILE A 115 -4.29 -7.09 -21.89
N GLY A 116 -4.48 -5.82 -21.50
CA GLY A 116 -3.42 -4.81 -21.38
C GLY A 116 -2.58 -4.85 -20.10
N GLY A 117 -3.02 -5.60 -19.07
CA GLY A 117 -2.38 -5.60 -17.75
C GLY A 117 -2.91 -4.49 -16.83
N PRO A 118 -2.33 -4.32 -15.63
CA PRO A 118 -2.79 -3.30 -14.69
C PRO A 118 -2.52 -1.90 -15.24
N THR A 119 -3.38 -0.96 -14.86
CA THR A 119 -3.22 0.47 -15.07
C THR A 119 -3.31 1.18 -13.73
N PHE A 120 -2.60 2.29 -13.59
CA PHE A 120 -2.71 3.15 -12.42
C PHE A 120 -3.28 4.50 -12.85
N THR A 121 -4.39 4.88 -12.25
CA THR A 121 -5.00 6.20 -12.43
C THR A 121 -4.73 7.00 -11.15
N PRO A 122 -3.84 8.00 -11.18
CA PRO A 122 -3.61 8.85 -10.02
C PRO A 122 -4.90 9.62 -9.69
N GLU A 123 -5.12 9.87 -8.41
CA GLU A 123 -6.14 10.83 -8.01
C GLU A 123 -5.69 12.19 -8.53
N GLU A 124 -6.54 12.85 -9.33
CA GLU A 124 -6.25 14.21 -9.78
C GLU A 124 -5.92 15.02 -8.53
N ALA A 125 -4.73 15.61 -8.52
CA ALA A 125 -4.36 16.48 -7.42
C ALA A 125 -5.34 17.64 -7.46
N ASN A 126 -6.38 17.59 -6.62
CA ASN A 126 -7.18 18.74 -6.25
C ASN A 126 -6.25 19.68 -5.47
N HIS A 127 -5.33 20.32 -6.19
CA HIS A 127 -4.68 21.54 -5.79
C HIS A 127 -5.72 22.66 -5.95
N GLY A 128 -6.67 22.67 -5.02
CA GLY A 128 -7.48 23.84 -4.68
C GLY A 128 -6.81 24.61 -3.56
#